data_AF-A0A813HN42-F1
#
_entry.id   AF-A0A813HN42-F1
#
_cell.length_a   1.000
_cell.length_b   1.000
_cell.length_c   1.000
_cell.angle_alpha   90.00
_cell.angle_beta   90.00
_cell.angle_gamma   90.00
#
_symmetry.space_group_name_H-M   'P 1'
#
loop_
_entity.id
_entity.type
_entity.pdbx_description
1 polymer ?
#
loop_
_entity_poly.entity_id
_entity_poly.type
_entity_poly.pdbx_seq_one_letter_code
_entity_poly.pdbx_strand_id
1 'polypeptide(L)'
;VRLLGDVPAVWSAIRNDPRFQGSQIAVASCCDEPAWARELLGLFQVEDGAKMSTCIAHCEIRFGNKQAHLRNIAQKLNVALEDMVFFDDQSGHVRDAKALGVTAVQVPHGGVTNAAFGQALEDFANRRR
;
A
#
# COMPACT_ATOMS: atom_id res chain seq x y z
N VAL A 1 19.64 -6.86 -5.03
CA VAL A 1 18.73 -5.80 -4.54
C VAL A 1 17.65 -6.48 -3.71
N ARG A 2 17.33 -5.99 -2.51
CA ARG A 2 16.33 -6.60 -1.60
C ARG A 2 15.24 -5.57 -1.32
N LEU A 3 13.98 -6.03 -1.24
CA LEU A 3 12.88 -5.21 -0.74
C LEU A 3 13.09 -4.86 0.74
N LEU A 4 12.56 -3.71 1.15
CA LEU A 4 12.68 -3.21 2.50
C LEU A 4 11.64 -3.89 3.42
N GLY A 5 12.05 -4.12 4.66
CA GLY A 5 11.18 -4.64 5.73
C GLY A 5 10.58 -6.00 5.40
N ASP A 6 9.33 -6.17 5.79
CA ASP A 6 8.53 -7.38 5.63
C ASP A 6 7.60 -7.31 4.42
N VAL A 7 7.81 -6.37 3.49
CA VAL A 7 6.98 -6.17 2.29
C VAL A 7 6.74 -7.48 1.50
N PRO A 8 7.76 -8.34 1.23
CA PRO A 8 7.53 -9.60 0.52
C PRO A 8 6.56 -10.54 1.23
N ALA A 9 6.68 -10.64 2.56
CA ALA A 9 5.85 -11.51 3.40
C ALA A 9 4.43 -10.95 3.55
N VAL A 10 4.29 -9.64 3.78
CA VAL A 10 2.98 -8.97 3.86
C VAL A 10 2.20 -9.10 2.56
N TRP A 11 2.85 -8.91 1.41
CA TRP A 11 2.17 -9.06 0.10
C TRP A 11 1.80 -10.52 -0.18
N SER A 12 2.66 -11.47 0.21
CA SER A 12 2.35 -12.90 0.14
C SER A 12 1.13 -13.24 1.01
N ALA A 13 1.06 -12.71 2.23
CA ALA A 13 -0.07 -12.91 3.13
C ALA A 13 -1.37 -12.36 2.55
N ILE A 14 -1.38 -11.12 2.04
CA ILE A 14 -2.57 -10.50 1.42
C ILE A 14 -3.10 -11.34 0.25
N ARG A 15 -2.22 -11.99 -0.50
CA ARG A 15 -2.59 -12.79 -1.67
C ARG A 15 -3.08 -14.19 -1.33
N ASN A 16 -2.44 -14.84 -0.37
CA ASN A 16 -2.58 -16.28 -0.16
C ASN A 16 -3.42 -16.63 1.08
N ASP A 17 -3.57 -15.71 2.04
CA ASP A 17 -4.36 -15.96 3.24
C ASP A 17 -5.86 -15.70 2.99
N PRO A 18 -6.74 -16.67 3.29
CA PRO A 18 -8.19 -16.52 3.12
C PRO A 18 -8.79 -15.28 3.80
N ARG A 19 -8.17 -14.78 4.88
CA ARG A 19 -8.62 -13.58 5.61
C ARG A 19 -8.58 -12.31 4.77
N PHE A 20 -7.76 -12.27 3.73
CA PHE A 20 -7.61 -11.12 2.83
C PHE A 20 -8.28 -11.34 1.47
N GLN A 21 -9.10 -12.39 1.31
CA GLN A 21 -9.86 -12.60 0.07
C GLN A 21 -10.69 -11.36 -0.29
N GLY A 22 -10.55 -10.92 -1.53
CA GLY A 22 -11.19 -9.69 -2.04
C GLY A 22 -10.38 -8.40 -1.78
N SER A 23 -9.27 -8.46 -1.05
CA SER A 23 -8.37 -7.33 -0.89
C SER A 23 -7.54 -7.10 -2.16
N GLN A 24 -7.28 -5.84 -2.48
CA GLN A 24 -6.49 -5.44 -3.64
C GLN A 24 -5.27 -4.63 -3.19
N ILE A 25 -4.13 -4.85 -3.85
CA ILE A 25 -2.89 -4.11 -3.59
C ILE A 25 -2.77 -2.97 -4.60
N ALA A 26 -2.46 -1.76 -4.13
CA ALA A 26 -2.26 -0.58 -4.97
C ALA A 26 -0.98 0.17 -4.56
N VAL A 27 -0.40 0.93 -5.50
CA VAL A 27 0.78 1.78 -5.27
C VAL A 27 0.39 3.24 -5.42
N ALA A 28 0.75 4.06 -4.42
CA ALA A 28 0.62 5.52 -4.44
C ALA A 28 2.00 6.16 -4.21
N SER A 29 2.63 6.70 -5.25
CA SER A 29 4.01 7.21 -5.18
C SER A 29 4.16 8.59 -5.84
N CYS A 30 4.76 9.53 -5.11
CA CYS A 30 5.10 10.87 -5.59
C CYS A 30 6.48 10.89 -6.27
N CYS A 31 6.76 9.92 -7.14
CA CYS A 31 8.06 9.76 -7.79
C CYS A 31 8.16 10.58 -9.08
N ASP A 32 9.30 11.23 -9.28
CA ASP A 32 9.62 12.02 -10.47
C ASP A 32 10.11 11.16 -11.65
N GLU A 33 10.33 9.86 -11.43
CA GLU A 33 10.70 8.88 -12.46
C GLU A 33 9.69 7.71 -12.55
N PRO A 34 8.46 7.94 -13.04
CA PRO A 34 7.42 6.91 -13.06
C PRO A 34 7.74 5.69 -13.93
N ALA A 35 8.57 5.84 -14.96
CA ALA A 35 8.96 4.72 -15.82
C ALA A 35 9.91 3.76 -15.08
N TRP A 36 10.94 4.32 -14.44
CA TRP A 36 11.90 3.55 -13.66
C TRP A 36 11.25 2.86 -12.44
N ALA A 37 10.37 3.57 -11.74
CA ALA A 37 9.62 2.99 -10.63
C ALA A 37 8.78 1.76 -11.06
N ARG A 38 8.17 1.80 -12.26
CA ARG A 38 7.43 0.64 -12.80
C ARG A 38 8.34 -0.51 -13.20
N GLU A 39 9.53 -0.21 -13.73
CA GLU A 39 10.53 -1.24 -14.04
C GLU A 39 10.96 -2.00 -12.78
N LEU A 40 11.25 -1.27 -11.69
CA LEU A 40 11.60 -1.88 -10.41
C LEU A 40 10.52 -2.84 -9.88
N LEU A 41 9.24 -2.47 -9.99
CA LEU A 41 8.12 -3.34 -9.62
C LEU A 41 8.08 -4.65 -10.44
N GLY A 42 8.61 -4.65 -11.66
CA GLY A 42 8.75 -5.85 -12.50
C GLY A 42 9.95 -6.73 -12.17
N LEU A 43 10.93 -6.20 -11.44
CA LEU A 43 12.15 -6.90 -11.03
C LEU A 43 12.04 -7.53 -9.63
N PHE A 44 11.30 -6.88 -8.73
CA PHE A 44 11.10 -7.38 -7.38
C PHE A 44 10.09 -8.52 -7.30
N GLN A 45 10.36 -9.45 -6.38
CA GLN A 45 9.50 -10.60 -6.09
C GLN A 45 8.96 -10.51 -4.67
N VAL A 46 7.72 -10.96 -4.50
CA VAL A 46 7.14 -11.25 -3.19
C VAL A 46 7.63 -12.63 -2.71
N GLU A 47 7.34 -12.98 -1.46
CA GLU A 47 7.88 -14.19 -0.84
C GLU A 47 7.44 -15.50 -1.55
N ASP A 48 6.26 -15.50 -2.17
CA ASP A 48 5.76 -16.63 -2.98
C ASP A 48 6.38 -16.74 -4.38
N GLY A 49 7.36 -15.90 -4.71
CA GLY A 49 8.11 -15.90 -5.97
C GLY A 49 7.44 -15.13 -7.11
N ALA A 50 6.20 -14.64 -6.95
CA ALA A 50 5.58 -13.81 -7.96
C ALA A 50 6.20 -12.40 -8.03
N LYS A 51 6.09 -11.75 -9.19
CA LYS A 51 6.54 -10.37 -9.37
C LYS A 51 5.60 -9.41 -8.66
N MET A 52 6.13 -8.33 -8.08
CA MET A 52 5.27 -7.30 -7.48
C MET A 52 4.31 -6.70 -8.52
N SER A 53 4.78 -6.48 -9.75
CA SER A 53 3.95 -5.95 -10.84
C SER A 53 2.70 -6.79 -11.13
N THR A 54 2.73 -8.10 -10.89
CA THR A 54 1.56 -8.98 -11.10
C THR A 54 0.61 -9.02 -9.90
N CYS A 55 1.04 -8.48 -8.76
CA CYS A 55 0.24 -8.40 -7.53
C CYS A 55 -0.60 -7.11 -7.45
N ILE A 56 -0.21 -6.08 -8.21
CA ILE A 56 -0.77 -4.73 -8.09
C ILE A 56 -1.99 -4.58 -9.00
N ALA A 57 -3.13 -4.24 -8.40
CA ALA A 57 -4.36 -3.93 -9.13
C ALA A 57 -4.30 -2.55 -9.79
N HIS A 58 -3.68 -1.55 -9.15
CA HIS A 58 -3.53 -0.21 -9.72
C HIS A 58 -2.30 0.53 -9.19
N CYS A 59 -1.66 1.31 -10.07
CA CYS A 59 -0.49 2.13 -9.76
C CYS A 59 -0.76 3.59 -10.08
N GLU A 60 -0.78 4.44 -9.04
CA GLU A 60 -0.71 5.89 -9.16
C GLU A 60 0.72 6.34 -8.83
N ILE A 61 1.54 6.53 -9.86
CA ILE A 61 2.93 7.02 -9.74
C ILE A 61 3.06 8.30 -10.56
N ARG A 62 3.05 9.45 -9.87
CA ARG A 62 3.17 10.78 -10.47
C ARG A 62 3.54 11.81 -9.40
N PHE A 63 4.14 12.93 -9.79
CA PHE A 63 4.31 14.06 -8.89
C PHE A 63 2.95 14.62 -8.44
N GLY A 64 2.80 14.93 -7.14
CA GLY A 64 1.57 15.50 -6.59
C GLY A 64 1.35 15.19 -5.11
N ASN A 65 0.14 15.48 -4.61
CA ASN A 65 -0.23 15.23 -3.21
C ASN A 65 -0.86 13.84 -3.02
N LYS A 66 -0.69 13.25 -1.83
CA LYS A 66 -1.15 11.89 -1.55
C LYS A 66 -2.68 11.77 -1.56
N GLN A 67 -3.40 12.84 -1.23
CA GLN A 67 -4.87 12.84 -1.26
C GLN A 67 -5.41 12.54 -2.67
N ALA A 68 -4.83 13.16 -3.71
CA ALA A 68 -5.22 12.93 -5.10
C ALA A 68 -4.83 11.52 -5.59
N HIS A 69 -3.76 10.93 -5.06
CA HIS A 69 -3.41 9.54 -5.37
C HIS A 69 -4.46 8.58 -4.80
N LEU A 70 -4.79 8.74 -3.51
CA LEU A 70 -5.74 7.86 -2.82
C LEU A 70 -7.16 7.96 -3.40
N ARG A 71 -7.65 9.17 -3.73
CA ARG A 71 -8.95 9.33 -4.40
C ARG A 71 -8.99 8.66 -5.77
N ASN A 72 -7.92 8.76 -6.55
CA ASN A 72 -7.86 8.11 -7.86
C ASN A 72 -7.82 6.58 -7.73
N ILE A 73 -7.08 6.05 -6.76
CA ILE A 73 -7.06 4.60 -6.46
C ILE A 73 -8.46 4.14 -6.05
N ALA A 74 -9.10 4.83 -5.11
CA ALA A 74 -10.46 4.53 -4.66
C ALA A 74 -11.44 4.47 -5.84
N GLN A 75 -11.39 5.48 -6.72
CA GLN A 75 -12.22 5.54 -7.92
C GLN A 75 -11.91 4.41 -8.92
N LYS A 76 -10.63 4.13 -9.18
CA LYS A 76 -10.21 3.12 -10.17
C LYS A 76 -10.50 1.70 -9.72
N LEU A 77 -10.38 1.43 -8.43
CA LEU A 77 -10.62 0.11 -7.84
C LEU A 77 -12.04 -0.05 -7.29
N ASN A 78 -12.87 0.99 -7.40
CA ASN A 78 -14.24 1.04 -6.88
C ASN A 78 -14.32 0.61 -5.40
N VAL A 79 -13.46 1.20 -4.57
CA VAL A 79 -13.37 0.95 -3.12
C VAL A 79 -13.57 2.27 -2.36
N ALA A 80 -14.31 2.25 -1.26
CA ALA A 80 -14.50 3.44 -0.44
C ALA A 80 -13.20 3.82 0.27
N LEU A 81 -12.98 5.12 0.52
CA LEU A 81 -11.77 5.58 1.23
C LEU A 81 -11.65 4.98 2.63
N GLU A 82 -12.76 4.80 3.33
CA GLU A 82 -12.84 4.14 4.64
C GLU A 82 -12.54 2.63 4.60
N ASP A 83 -12.62 2.01 3.42
CA ASP A 83 -12.26 0.61 3.16
C ASP A 83 -10.77 0.44 2.79
N MET A 84 -9.98 1.52 2.83
CA MET A 84 -8.55 1.50 2.48
C MET A 84 -7.65 1.48 3.72
N VAL A 85 -6.54 0.73 3.60
CA VAL A 85 -5.39 0.77 4.52
C VAL A 85 -4.16 1.28 3.78
N PHE A 86 -3.45 2.25 4.36
CA PHE A 86 -2.34 2.94 3.73
C PHE A 86 -1.08 2.96 4.61
N PHE A 87 0.08 2.74 3.98
CA PHE A 87 1.39 2.74 4.63
C PHE A 87 2.32 3.72 3.91
N ASP A 88 2.97 4.60 4.67
CA ASP A 88 3.94 5.57 4.14
C ASP A 88 4.94 5.95 5.24
N ASP A 89 6.19 6.23 4.90
CA ASP A 89 7.20 6.65 5.88
C ASP A 89 7.10 8.15 6.21
N GLN A 90 6.50 8.94 5.32
CA GLN A 90 6.32 10.37 5.50
C GLN A 90 5.06 10.66 6.33
N SER A 91 5.27 11.22 7.53
CA SER A 91 4.17 11.58 8.44
C SER A 91 3.15 12.55 7.82
N GLY A 92 3.59 13.42 6.90
CA GLY A 92 2.72 14.31 6.13
C GLY A 92 1.70 13.54 5.28
N HIS A 93 2.14 12.52 4.54
CA HIS A 93 1.26 11.69 3.72
C HIS A 93 0.28 10.86 4.58
N VAL A 94 0.73 10.36 5.72
CA VAL A 94 -0.12 9.63 6.66
C VAL A 94 -1.23 10.52 7.21
N ARG A 95 -0.90 11.76 7.61
CA ARG A 95 -1.89 12.76 8.05
C ARG A 95 -2.89 13.09 6.94
N ASP A 96 -2.42 13.29 5.72
CA ASP A 96 -3.26 13.54 4.54
C ASP A 96 -4.23 12.38 4.28
N ALA A 97 -3.76 11.14 4.38
CA ALA A 97 -4.59 9.96 4.22
C ALA A 97 -5.65 9.86 5.32
N LYS A 98 -5.26 10.08 6.58
CA LYS A 98 -6.21 10.08 7.73
C LYS A 98 -7.30 11.15 7.57
N ALA A 99 -6.97 12.32 7.04
CA ALA A 99 -7.93 13.39 6.77
C ALA A 99 -8.98 13.01 5.71
N LEU A 100 -8.69 12.02 4.86
CA LEU A 100 -9.64 11.46 3.90
C LEU A 100 -10.52 10.33 4.45
N GLY A 101 -10.32 9.92 5.71
CA GLY A 101 -10.99 8.76 6.29
C GLY A 101 -10.28 7.43 6.08
N VAL A 102 -9.14 7.42 5.37
CA VAL A 102 -8.31 6.21 5.18
C VAL A 102 -7.66 5.80 6.50
N THR A 103 -7.57 4.49 6.76
CA THR A 103 -6.75 3.98 7.86
C THR A 103 -5.29 4.02 7.43
N ALA A 104 -4.45 4.79 8.13
CA ALA A 104 -3.07 4.98 7.70
C ALA A 104 -2.08 4.84 8.86
N VAL A 105 -1.00 4.10 8.61
CA VAL A 105 0.07 3.83 9.58
C VAL A 105 1.39 4.36 9.02
N GLN A 106 2.10 5.14 9.85
CA GLN A 106 3.45 5.57 9.53
C GLN A 106 4.42 4.40 9.74
N VAL A 107 5.24 4.13 8.73
CA VAL A 107 6.27 3.07 8.79
C VAL A 107 7.67 3.68 8.91
N PRO A 108 8.68 2.95 9.44
CA PRO A 108 10.05 3.43 9.39
C PRO A 108 10.56 3.49 7.94
N HIS A 109 11.64 4.24 7.70
CA HIS A 109 12.31 4.26 6.39
C HIS A 109 12.76 2.87 5.90
N GLY A 110 12.87 1.90 6.82
CA GLY A 110 13.12 0.49 6.52
C GLY A 110 11.93 -0.28 5.94
N GLY A 111 10.82 0.37 5.62
CA GLY A 111 9.66 -0.24 4.95
C GLY A 111 8.58 -0.75 5.91
N VAL A 112 7.54 -1.37 5.33
CA VAL A 112 6.44 -1.98 6.10
C VAL A 112 6.97 -3.15 6.91
N THR A 113 6.62 -3.20 8.20
CA THR A 113 6.92 -4.32 9.10
C THR A 113 5.63 -5.07 9.45
N ASN A 114 5.75 -6.32 9.89
CA ASN A 114 4.62 -7.10 10.39
C ASN A 114 3.92 -6.41 11.57
N ALA A 115 4.68 -5.72 12.43
CA ALA A 115 4.11 -4.95 13.54
C ALA A 115 3.25 -3.78 13.03
N ALA A 116 3.74 -3.00 12.06
CA ALA A 116 2.97 -1.92 11.45
C ALA A 116 1.74 -2.44 10.70
N PHE A 117 1.88 -3.57 10.00
CA PHE A 117 0.78 -4.24 9.31
C PHE A 117 -0.31 -4.69 10.30
N GLY A 118 0.08 -5.36 11.39
CA GLY A 118 -0.84 -5.77 12.45
C GLY A 118 -1.59 -4.59 13.09
N GLN A 119 -0.86 -3.52 13.45
CA GLN A 119 -1.47 -2.29 13.96
C GLN A 119 -2.51 -1.71 12.99
N ALA A 120 -2.20 -1.68 11.70
CA ALA A 120 -3.12 -1.14 10.70
C ALA A 120 -4.41 -1.95 10.59
N LEU A 121 -4.33 -3.28 10.71
CA LEU A 121 -5.51 -4.15 10.70
C LEU A 121 -6.36 -3.97 11.95
N GLU A 122 -5.75 -3.79 13.12
CA GLU A 122 -6.46 -3.49 14.36
C GLU A 122 -7.16 -2.13 14.28
N ASP A 123 -6.45 -1.09 13.82
CA ASP A 123 -7.01 0.25 13.61
C ASP A 123 -8.19 0.23 12.63
N PHE A 124 -8.04 -0.51 11.53
CA PHE A 124 -9.08 -0.68 10.52
C PHE A 124 -10.30 -1.39 11.09
N ALA A 125 -10.10 -2.49 11.84
CA ALA A 125 -11.19 -3.24 12.46
C ALA A 125 -11.93 -2.41 13.52
N ASN A 126 -11.20 -1.64 14.34
CA ASN A 126 -11.78 -0.82 15.40
C ASN A 126 -12.60 0.36 14.86
N ARG A 127 -12.24 0.92 13.70
CA ARG A 127 -13.03 1.96 13.03
C ARG A 127 -14.37 1.50 12.50
N ARG A 128 -14.54 0.19 12.31
CA ARG A 128 -15.75 -0.43 11.76
C ARG A 128 -16.67 -1.03 12.82
N ARG A 129 -16.29 -0.95 14.10
CA ARG A 129 -17.15 -1.29 15.24
C ARG A 129 -18.03 -0.11 15.60
#